data_AF-A0A3M9ZSG4-F1
#
_entry.id   AF-A0A3M9ZSG4-F1
#
_cell.length_a   1.000
_cell.length_b   1.000
_cell.length_c   1.000
_cell.angle_alpha   90.00
_cell.angle_beta   90.00
_cell.angle_gamma   90.00
#
_symmetry.space_group_name_H-M   'P 1'
#
loop_
_entity.id
_entity.type
_entity.pdbx_description
1 polymer ?
#
loop_
_entity_poly.entity_id
_entity_poly.type
_entity_poly.pdbx_seq_one_letter_code
_entity_poly.pdbx_strand_id
1 'polypeptide(L)'
;MKAYALLALLLVVPVAHAEVEIMMEKPVFGYCERLNYTIIVSEVTGDSAIIHIRDSSGTASSAIPIIIESLQTPVPSLIALEEALFKQGIYNVDVQYSGSQDTAEFEVADLGLVCLPGTARQIVFSWVQGGISDGFMIDALQRYVEEIEIPFEIQESNVYDVDIPGWTIILGKLWAIGEATDAELIDVINYLAKEDLIIPGQSLETGA
;
A
#
# COMPACT_ATOMS: atom_id res chain seq x y z
N MET A 1 -8.51 35.29 -72.86
CA MET A 1 -8.92 34.35 -71.80
C MET A 1 -8.02 34.60 -70.60
N LYS A 2 -8.58 35.03 -69.45
CA LYS A 2 -7.83 35.23 -68.20
C LYS A 2 -8.15 34.07 -67.27
N ALA A 3 -7.17 33.24 -66.97
CA ALA A 3 -7.29 32.16 -65.99
C ALA A 3 -6.97 32.75 -64.61
N TYR A 4 -7.96 32.75 -63.71
CA TYR A 4 -7.74 33.07 -62.30
C TYR A 4 -7.33 31.78 -61.59
N ALA A 5 -6.10 31.73 -61.08
CA ALA A 5 -5.67 30.67 -60.19
C ALA A 5 -6.28 30.90 -58.81
N LEU A 6 -7.21 30.03 -58.40
CA LEU A 6 -7.71 30.00 -57.03
C LEU A 6 -6.59 29.45 -56.13
N LEU A 7 -6.00 30.31 -55.31
CA LEU A 7 -5.09 29.89 -54.25
C LEU A 7 -5.94 29.46 -53.04
N ALA A 8 -6.11 28.15 -52.85
CA ALA A 8 -6.75 27.59 -51.67
C ALA A 8 -5.81 27.73 -50.47
N LEU A 9 -6.14 28.65 -49.56
CA LEU A 9 -5.45 28.83 -48.28
C LEU A 9 -5.92 27.71 -47.33
N LEU A 10 -5.10 26.66 -47.17
CA LEU A 10 -5.31 25.63 -46.16
C LEU A 10 -5.10 26.25 -44.78
N LEU A 11 -6.19 26.56 -44.09
CA LEU A 11 -6.17 26.92 -42.67
C LEU A 11 -5.83 25.66 -41.86
N VAL A 12 -4.59 25.58 -41.38
CA VAL A 12 -4.20 24.60 -40.36
C VAL A 12 -4.73 25.11 -39.02
N VAL A 13 -5.86 24.58 -38.57
CA VAL A 13 -6.38 24.87 -37.22
C VAL A 13 -5.54 24.06 -36.24
N PRO A 14 -4.91 24.68 -35.22
CA PRO A 14 -4.24 23.92 -34.17
C PRO A 14 -5.28 23.09 -33.42
N VAL A 15 -5.07 21.78 -33.33
CA VAL A 15 -5.86 20.91 -32.45
C VAL A 15 -5.47 21.29 -31.03
N ALA A 16 -6.42 21.82 -30.25
CA ALA A 16 -6.23 22.04 -28.83
C ALA A 16 -6.32 20.67 -28.13
N HIS A 17 -5.25 20.27 -27.45
CA HIS A 17 -5.23 19.08 -26.61
C HIS A 17 -5.71 19.45 -25.20
N ALA A 18 -6.40 18.51 -24.53
CA ALA A 18 -6.70 18.67 -23.11
C ALA A 18 -5.39 18.71 -22.32
N GLU A 19 -5.22 19.67 -21.42
CA GLU A 19 -4.08 19.70 -20.50
C GLU A 19 -4.30 18.69 -19.37
N VAL A 20 -3.20 18.14 -18.83
CA VAL A 20 -3.22 17.19 -17.72
C VAL A 20 -2.16 17.57 -16.70
N GLU A 21 -2.48 17.43 -15.42
CA GLU A 21 -1.60 17.68 -14.27
C GLU A 21 -1.79 16.58 -13.22
N ILE A 22 -0.71 16.20 -12.53
CA ILE A 22 -0.75 15.30 -11.38
C ILE A 22 -0.51 16.10 -10.10
N MET A 23 -1.49 16.05 -9.18
CA MET A 23 -1.34 16.58 -7.83
C MET A 23 -1.14 15.43 -6.84
N MET A 24 0.10 15.28 -6.35
CA MET A 24 0.43 14.30 -5.31
C MET A 24 -0.18 14.68 -3.96
N GLU A 25 -0.60 13.68 -3.16
CA GLU A 25 -1.03 13.94 -1.78
C GLU A 25 0.12 14.53 -0.94
N LYS A 26 1.32 13.99 -1.12
CA LYS A 26 2.55 14.40 -0.43
C LYS A 26 3.79 13.96 -1.23
N PRO A 27 4.97 14.56 -0.96
CA PRO A 27 6.19 14.24 -1.70
C PRO A 27 6.93 12.99 -1.20
N VAL A 28 6.67 12.55 0.04
CA VAL A 28 7.37 11.42 0.67
C VAL A 28 6.35 10.47 1.29
N PHE A 29 6.50 9.18 1.01
CA PHE A 29 5.67 8.10 1.54
C PHE A 29 6.53 7.08 2.29
N GLY A 30 6.03 6.63 3.43
CA GLY A 30 6.56 5.52 4.22
C GLY A 30 6.07 4.17 3.71
N TYR A 31 6.68 3.11 4.22
CA TYR A 31 6.17 1.76 4.00
C TYR A 31 4.77 1.58 4.62
N CYS A 32 3.97 0.71 4.01
CA CYS A 32 2.55 0.46 4.29
C CYS A 32 1.59 1.63 4.01
N GLU A 33 2.10 2.81 3.64
CA GLU A 33 1.24 3.87 3.11
C GLU A 33 0.78 3.57 1.68
N ARG A 34 -0.34 4.16 1.29
CA ARG A 34 -0.86 4.06 -0.07
C ARG A 34 -0.50 5.31 -0.84
N LEU A 35 0.05 5.11 -2.03
CA LEU A 35 0.24 6.19 -2.99
C LEU A 35 -1.13 6.71 -3.43
N ASN A 36 -1.44 7.96 -3.07
CA ASN A 36 -2.63 8.65 -3.57
C ASN A 36 -2.21 9.95 -4.26
N TYR A 37 -2.86 10.21 -5.38
CA TYR A 37 -2.70 11.44 -6.15
C TYR A 37 -3.99 11.73 -6.92
N THR A 38 -4.12 12.94 -7.42
CA THR A 38 -5.27 13.37 -8.22
C THR A 38 -4.79 13.75 -9.61
N ILE A 39 -5.44 13.21 -10.63
CA ILE A 39 -5.26 13.66 -12.02
C ILE A 39 -6.22 14.82 -12.24
N ILE A 40 -5.68 15.95 -12.67
CA ILE A 40 -6.43 17.16 -13.01
C ILE A 40 -6.36 17.33 -14.52
N VAL A 41 -7.51 17.56 -15.17
CA VAL A 41 -7.57 17.80 -16.62
C VAL A 41 -8.31 19.10 -16.92
N SER A 42 -7.95 19.76 -18.02
CA SER A 42 -8.66 20.98 -18.46
C SER A 42 -10.04 20.68 -19.06
N GLU A 43 -10.22 19.48 -19.60
CA GLU A 43 -11.45 19.02 -20.26
C GLU A 43 -11.56 17.50 -20.17
N VAL A 44 -12.79 16.99 -20.05
CA VAL A 44 -13.08 15.54 -20.10
C VAL A 44 -13.38 15.13 -21.55
N THR A 45 -12.50 14.34 -22.15
CA THR A 45 -12.62 13.88 -23.55
C THR A 45 -13.36 12.56 -23.71
N GLY A 46 -13.58 11.83 -22.60
CA GLY A 46 -14.10 10.46 -22.60
C GLY A 46 -13.01 9.38 -22.78
N ASP A 47 -11.76 9.78 -23.00
CA ASP A 47 -10.62 8.86 -23.02
C ASP A 47 -10.24 8.41 -21.60
N SER A 48 -9.45 7.33 -21.50
CA SER A 48 -8.76 6.99 -20.25
C SER A 48 -7.38 7.64 -20.22
N ALA A 49 -6.97 8.09 -19.04
CA ALA A 49 -5.57 8.40 -18.77
C ALA A 49 -4.77 7.10 -18.64
N ILE A 50 -3.56 7.08 -19.20
CA ILE A 50 -2.64 5.96 -19.09
C ILE A 50 -1.54 6.34 -18.12
N ILE A 51 -1.35 5.54 -17.09
CA ILE A 51 -0.38 5.81 -16.02
C ILE A 51 0.74 4.78 -16.03
N HIS A 52 1.96 5.27 -15.79
CA HIS A 52 3.11 4.44 -15.45
C HIS A 52 3.74 4.94 -14.16
N ILE A 53 4.09 4.01 -13.26
CA ILE A 53 4.94 4.30 -12.11
C ILE A 53 6.35 3.84 -12.48
N ARG A 54 7.31 4.76 -12.41
CA ARG A 54 8.69 4.53 -12.83
C ARG A 54 9.63 4.67 -11.64
N ASP A 55 10.52 3.72 -11.47
CA ASP A 55 11.56 3.81 -10.44
C ASP A 55 12.74 4.70 -10.89
N SER A 56 13.71 4.91 -9.99
CA SER A 56 14.92 5.69 -10.25
C SER A 56 15.83 5.11 -11.33
N SER A 57 15.68 3.82 -11.68
CA SER A 57 16.41 3.19 -12.79
C SER A 57 15.75 3.44 -14.15
N GLY A 58 14.55 4.04 -14.16
CA GLY A 58 13.74 4.24 -15.35
C GLY A 58 12.86 3.05 -15.69
N THR A 59 12.79 2.03 -14.82
CA THR A 59 11.93 0.86 -15.03
C THR A 59 10.49 1.24 -14.71
N ALA A 60 9.62 1.12 -15.72
CA ALA A 60 8.21 1.46 -15.62
C ALA A 60 7.36 0.24 -15.26
N SER A 61 6.27 0.48 -14.52
CA SER A 61 5.18 -0.47 -14.36
C SER A 61 4.50 -0.77 -15.70
N SER A 62 3.68 -1.82 -15.71
CA SER A 62 2.65 -1.96 -16.76
C SER A 62 1.74 -0.72 -16.79
N ALA A 63 1.13 -0.47 -17.96
CA ALA A 63 0.18 0.62 -18.14
C ALA A 63 -1.05 0.42 -17.26
N ILE A 64 -1.43 1.46 -16.50
CA ILE A 64 -2.61 1.48 -15.63
C ILE A 64 -3.62 2.45 -16.25
N PRO A 65 -4.69 1.94 -16.89
CA PRO A 65 -5.72 2.80 -17.46
C PRO A 65 -6.67 3.30 -16.37
N ILE A 66 -6.86 4.62 -16.28
CA ILE A 66 -7.83 5.29 -15.38
C ILE A 66 -8.84 6.06 -16.22
N ILE A 67 -10.13 5.78 -15.98
CA ILE A 67 -11.22 6.48 -16.66
C ILE A 67 -11.34 7.89 -16.07
N ILE A 68 -11.33 8.91 -16.92
CA ILE A 68 -11.50 10.31 -16.52
C ILE A 68 -12.96 10.71 -16.76
N GLU A 69 -13.73 10.80 -15.67
CA GLU A 69 -15.15 11.18 -15.70
C GLU A 69 -15.39 12.63 -15.25
N SER A 70 -14.37 13.26 -14.67
CA SER A 70 -14.45 14.64 -14.19
C SER A 70 -13.08 15.34 -14.25
N LEU A 71 -13.09 16.67 -14.08
CA LEU A 71 -11.87 17.49 -14.13
C LEU A 71 -10.85 17.14 -13.05
N GLN A 72 -11.25 16.47 -11.97
CA GLN A 72 -10.37 16.00 -10.91
C GLN A 72 -10.71 14.54 -10.60
N THR A 73 -9.77 13.66 -10.88
CA THR A 73 -9.94 12.22 -10.67
C THR A 73 -8.95 11.75 -9.61
N PRO A 74 -9.40 11.53 -8.36
CA PRO A 74 -8.58 10.91 -7.32
C PRO A 74 -8.23 9.48 -7.70
N VAL A 75 -6.97 9.11 -7.57
CA VAL A 75 -6.44 7.78 -7.89
C VAL A 75 -5.82 7.17 -6.63
N PRO A 76 -6.59 6.36 -5.88
CA PRO A 76 -6.05 5.63 -4.75
C PRO A 76 -5.29 4.38 -5.23
N SER A 77 -4.10 4.12 -4.67
CA SER A 77 -3.39 2.87 -4.94
C SER A 77 -4.13 1.67 -4.36
N LEU A 78 -4.20 0.58 -5.14
CA LEU A 78 -4.78 -0.68 -4.71
C LEU A 78 -3.92 -1.39 -3.67
N ILE A 79 -2.60 -1.23 -3.75
CA ILE A 79 -1.63 -1.84 -2.84
C ILE A 79 -0.91 -0.77 -2.04
N ALA A 80 -0.50 -1.14 -0.83
CA ALA A 80 0.40 -0.32 -0.04
C ALA A 80 1.83 -0.41 -0.60
N LEU A 81 2.66 0.57 -0.27
CA LEU A 81 4.09 0.55 -0.54
C LEU A 81 4.75 -0.42 0.45
N GLU A 82 4.88 -1.69 0.07
CA GLU A 82 5.54 -2.71 0.89
C GLU A 82 7.02 -2.83 0.50
N GLU A 83 7.93 -2.94 1.47
CA GLU A 83 9.39 -3.01 1.24
C GLU A 83 9.82 -4.20 0.34
N ALA A 84 9.06 -5.29 0.41
CA ALA A 84 9.25 -6.45 -0.44
C ALA A 84 9.04 -6.13 -1.94
N LEU A 85 8.21 -5.13 -2.26
CA LEU A 85 7.82 -4.75 -3.62
C LEU A 85 8.46 -3.44 -4.08
N PHE A 86 8.61 -2.47 -3.16
CA PHE A 86 9.11 -1.13 -3.44
C PHE A 86 10.40 -0.89 -2.67
N LYS A 87 11.47 -0.58 -3.41
CA LYS A 87 12.75 -0.20 -2.79
C LYS A 87 12.71 1.27 -2.39
N GLN A 88 13.48 1.61 -1.38
CA GLN A 88 13.67 3.00 -1.01
C GLN A 88 14.25 3.78 -2.19
N GLY A 89 13.73 4.98 -2.42
CA GLY A 89 14.23 5.87 -3.46
C GLY A 89 13.15 6.72 -4.12
N ILE A 90 13.57 7.40 -5.18
CA ILE A 90 12.72 8.31 -5.96
C ILE A 90 11.98 7.56 -7.05
N TYR A 91 10.69 7.85 -7.15
CA TYR A 91 9.77 7.33 -8.15
C TYR A 91 9.06 8.46 -8.87
N ASN A 92 8.55 8.16 -10.06
CA ASN A 92 7.79 9.09 -10.88
C ASN A 92 6.44 8.48 -11.26
N VAL A 93 5.37 9.26 -11.15
CA VAL A 93 4.07 8.96 -11.74
C VAL A 93 4.00 9.70 -13.06
N ASP A 94 3.96 8.96 -14.16
CA ASP A 94 3.78 9.50 -15.51
C ASP A 94 2.33 9.32 -15.93
N VAL A 95 1.67 10.40 -16.34
CA VAL A 95 0.32 10.36 -16.90
C VAL A 95 0.34 10.79 -18.35
N GLN A 96 -0.42 10.08 -19.18
CA GLN A 96 -0.75 10.49 -20.54
C GLN A 96 -2.26 10.55 -20.71
N TYR A 97 -2.78 11.66 -21.22
CA TYR A 97 -4.20 11.87 -21.44
C TYR A 97 -4.45 12.73 -22.69
N SER A 98 -5.23 12.19 -23.64
CA SER A 98 -5.63 12.87 -24.89
C SER A 98 -4.49 13.60 -25.66
N GLY A 99 -3.30 13.01 -25.63
CA GLY A 99 -2.09 13.53 -26.31
C GLY A 99 -1.20 14.44 -25.44
N SER A 100 -1.68 14.84 -24.27
CA SER A 100 -0.89 15.56 -23.26
C SER A 100 -0.26 14.59 -22.26
N GLN A 101 0.78 15.05 -21.59
CA GLN A 101 1.49 14.28 -20.58
C GLN A 101 1.93 15.16 -19.42
N ASP A 102 2.02 14.58 -18.24
CA ASP A 102 2.63 15.18 -17.06
C ASP A 102 3.36 14.12 -16.24
N THR A 103 4.32 14.56 -15.42
CA THR A 103 5.09 13.70 -14.54
C THR A 103 5.21 14.36 -13.16
N ALA A 104 4.88 13.60 -12.11
CA ALA A 104 5.10 13.99 -10.73
C ALA A 104 6.05 13.04 -10.01
N GLU A 105 6.90 13.60 -9.17
CA GLU A 105 7.91 12.86 -8.39
C GLU A 105 7.42 12.58 -6.97
N PHE A 106 7.77 11.41 -6.42
CA PHE A 106 7.63 11.10 -5.00
C PHE A 106 8.76 10.21 -4.52
N GLU A 107 9.03 10.26 -3.21
CA GLU A 107 10.01 9.40 -2.55
C GLU A 107 9.32 8.30 -1.74
N VAL A 108 9.84 7.08 -1.83
CA VAL A 108 9.58 6.01 -0.86
C VAL A 108 10.75 5.98 0.12
N ALA A 109 10.48 6.17 1.40
CA ALA A 109 11.47 6.18 2.46
C ALA A 109 11.04 5.30 3.63
N ASP A 110 12.00 4.71 4.34
CA ASP A 110 11.71 4.13 5.65
C ASP A 110 11.51 5.25 6.66
N LEU A 111 10.26 5.43 7.10
CA LEU A 111 9.87 6.43 8.09
C LEU A 111 9.71 5.85 9.49
N GLY A 112 10.10 4.58 9.70
CA GLY A 112 9.90 3.86 10.96
C GLY A 112 8.43 3.57 11.26
N LEU A 113 7.61 3.39 10.22
CA LEU A 113 6.21 2.99 10.37
C LEU A 113 6.15 1.48 10.54
N VAL A 114 5.42 1.02 11.56
CA VAL A 114 5.08 -0.40 11.71
C VAL A 114 4.29 -0.84 10.49
N CYS A 115 4.83 -1.80 9.75
CA CYS A 115 4.28 -2.22 8.47
C CYS A 115 4.16 -3.74 8.41
N LEU A 116 2.93 -4.24 8.45
CA LEU A 116 2.62 -5.65 8.25
C LEU A 116 2.25 -5.88 6.77
N PRO A 117 2.94 -6.79 6.06
CA PRO A 117 2.66 -7.01 4.65
C PRO A 117 1.25 -7.61 4.47
N GLY A 118 0.67 -7.43 3.28
CA GLY A 118 -0.65 -7.98 2.97
C GLY A 118 -0.78 -9.49 3.20
N THR A 119 0.33 -10.25 3.17
CA THR A 119 0.35 -11.68 3.52
C THR A 119 0.03 -11.96 4.99
N ALA A 120 0.42 -11.05 5.90
CA ALA A 120 0.11 -11.16 7.32
C ALA A 120 -1.41 -11.14 7.58
N ARG A 121 -2.20 -10.49 6.70
CA ARG A 121 -3.67 -10.51 6.80
C ARG A 121 -4.26 -11.91 6.81
N GLN A 122 -3.71 -12.82 5.99
CA GLN A 122 -4.19 -14.20 5.95
C GLN A 122 -3.92 -14.93 7.27
N ILE A 123 -2.77 -14.65 7.90
CA ILE A 123 -2.38 -15.25 9.18
C ILE A 123 -3.32 -14.79 10.28
N VAL A 124 -3.49 -13.47 10.46
CA VAL A 124 -4.40 -12.94 11.47
C VAL A 124 -5.83 -13.40 11.20
N PHE A 125 -6.26 -13.48 9.94
CA PHE A 125 -7.57 -14.00 9.58
C PHE A 125 -7.76 -15.47 9.97
N SER A 126 -6.77 -16.33 9.75
CA SER A 126 -6.80 -17.72 10.20
C SER A 126 -6.82 -17.82 11.73
N TRP A 127 -6.06 -16.97 12.43
CA TRP A 127 -6.03 -16.93 13.90
C TRP A 127 -7.39 -16.54 14.49
N VAL A 128 -8.03 -15.46 13.99
CA VAL A 128 -9.33 -15.03 14.51
C VAL A 128 -10.48 -16.03 14.25
N GLN A 129 -10.27 -16.98 13.34
CA GLN A 129 -11.18 -18.09 13.06
C GLN A 129 -10.87 -19.34 13.89
N GLY A 130 -9.82 -19.32 14.71
CA GLY A 130 -9.34 -20.47 15.48
C GLY A 130 -8.64 -21.52 14.62
N GLY A 131 -8.18 -21.16 13.42
CA GLY A 131 -7.46 -22.06 12.51
C GLY A 131 -5.98 -22.24 12.84
N ILE A 132 -5.40 -21.31 13.61
CA ILE A 132 -4.02 -21.37 14.13
C ILE A 132 -4.00 -20.90 15.59
N SER A 133 -3.00 -21.33 16.37
CA SER A 133 -2.83 -20.96 17.78
C SER A 133 -2.34 -19.52 17.95
N ASP A 134 -2.50 -18.97 19.16
CA ASP A 134 -2.02 -17.63 19.51
C ASP A 134 -0.50 -17.54 19.36
N GLY A 135 0.23 -18.57 19.83
CA GLY A 135 1.68 -18.66 19.66
C GLY A 135 2.10 -18.66 18.20
N PHE A 136 1.40 -19.38 17.32
CA PHE A 136 1.73 -19.39 15.89
C PHE A 136 1.50 -18.02 15.25
N MET A 137 0.42 -17.34 15.63
CA MET A 137 0.14 -15.98 15.16
C MET A 137 1.26 -15.03 15.56
N ILE A 138 1.67 -15.04 16.83
CA ILE A 138 2.71 -14.14 17.35
C ILE A 138 4.08 -14.43 16.67
N ASP A 139 4.51 -15.69 16.62
CA ASP A 139 5.76 -16.10 15.93
C ASP A 139 5.75 -15.67 14.47
N ALA A 140 4.62 -15.84 13.77
CA ALA A 140 4.52 -15.43 12.38
C ALA A 140 4.62 -13.91 12.20
N LEU A 141 4.01 -13.11 13.08
CA LEU A 141 4.10 -11.65 13.00
C LEU A 141 5.52 -11.16 13.35
N GLN A 142 6.21 -11.78 14.31
CA GLN A 142 7.61 -11.47 14.66
C GLN A 142 8.59 -11.68 13.50
N ARG A 143 8.21 -12.42 12.45
CA ARG A 143 9.02 -12.57 11.22
C ARG A 143 8.86 -11.42 10.23
N TYR A 144 7.83 -10.59 10.42
CA TYR A 144 7.57 -9.44 9.57
C TYR A 144 8.00 -8.12 10.20
N VAL A 145 7.92 -8.03 11.52
CA VAL A 145 8.18 -6.80 12.29
C VAL A 145 9.07 -7.12 13.48
N GLU A 146 10.01 -6.21 13.78
CA GLU A 146 10.92 -6.34 14.92
C GLU A 146 10.30 -5.77 16.21
N GLU A 147 9.22 -4.99 16.08
CA GLU A 147 8.57 -4.25 17.16
C GLU A 147 7.79 -5.14 18.14
N ILE A 148 7.55 -6.41 17.83
CA ILE A 148 6.85 -7.34 18.73
C ILE A 148 7.85 -7.93 19.73
N GLU A 149 7.75 -7.47 20.98
CA GLU A 149 8.64 -7.86 22.08
C GLU A 149 7.91 -8.81 23.06
N ILE A 150 8.13 -10.12 22.90
CA ILE A 150 7.61 -11.15 23.82
C ILE A 150 8.72 -11.56 24.80
N PRO A 151 8.46 -11.70 26.12
CA PRO A 151 9.48 -11.99 27.13
C PRO A 151 10.01 -13.43 27.10
N PHE A 152 9.65 -14.24 26.10
CA PHE A 152 10.10 -15.62 25.90
C PHE A 152 10.09 -15.98 24.43
N GLU A 153 10.85 -17.02 24.07
CA GLU A 153 10.93 -17.52 22.69
C GLU A 153 9.77 -18.46 22.38
N ILE A 154 9.10 -18.23 21.24
CA ILE A 154 8.08 -19.12 20.69
C ILE A 154 8.75 -20.08 19.70
N GLN A 155 8.58 -21.38 19.95
CA GLN A 155 9.21 -22.46 19.20
C GLN A 155 8.18 -23.57 18.94
N GLU A 156 8.53 -24.54 18.10
CA GLU A 156 7.65 -25.69 17.80
C GLU A 156 7.14 -26.42 19.06
N SER A 157 7.93 -26.43 20.13
CA SER A 157 7.59 -27.11 21.39
C SER A 157 6.57 -26.39 22.27
N ASN A 158 6.34 -25.09 22.09
CA ASN A 158 5.40 -24.31 22.92
C ASN A 158 4.39 -23.47 22.10
N VAL A 159 4.50 -23.45 20.77
CA VAL A 159 3.67 -22.62 19.86
C VAL A 159 2.16 -22.89 20.00
N TYR A 160 1.76 -24.07 20.44
CA TYR A 160 0.36 -24.45 20.67
C TYR A 160 -0.14 -24.19 22.10
N ASP A 161 0.79 -23.91 23.02
CA ASP A 161 0.50 -23.78 24.44
C ASP A 161 0.60 -22.31 24.92
N VAL A 162 0.95 -21.38 24.03
CA VAL A 162 0.87 -19.94 24.27
C VAL A 162 -0.59 -19.50 24.18
N ASP A 163 -1.08 -18.83 25.22
CA ASP A 163 -2.44 -18.30 25.30
C ASP A 163 -2.43 -16.78 25.47
N ILE A 164 -3.29 -16.07 24.74
CA ILE A 164 -3.60 -14.66 24.95
C ILE A 164 -5.08 -14.45 25.31
N PRO A 165 -5.46 -13.32 25.95
CA PRO A 165 -6.84 -13.12 26.38
C PRO A 165 -7.82 -13.09 25.21
N GLY A 166 -8.86 -13.91 25.21
CA GLY A 166 -9.74 -14.09 24.03
C GLY A 166 -10.47 -12.84 23.52
N TRP A 167 -10.51 -11.73 24.28
CA TRP A 167 -11.05 -10.46 23.77
C TRP A 167 -10.17 -9.86 22.66
N THR A 168 -8.89 -10.23 22.57
CA THR A 168 -7.93 -9.75 21.57
C THR A 168 -8.31 -10.14 20.14
N ILE A 169 -9.10 -11.21 19.99
CA ILE A 169 -9.69 -11.63 18.71
C ILE A 169 -10.50 -10.50 18.06
N ILE A 170 -11.11 -9.62 18.86
CA ILE A 170 -11.85 -8.45 18.34
C ILE A 170 -10.89 -7.51 17.60
N LEU A 171 -9.71 -7.25 18.16
CA LEU A 171 -8.71 -6.40 17.51
C LEU A 171 -8.19 -7.05 16.22
N GLY A 172 -7.87 -8.35 16.26
CA GLY A 172 -7.47 -9.07 15.05
C GLY A 172 -8.52 -8.99 13.94
N LYS A 173 -9.81 -9.03 14.29
CA LYS A 173 -10.91 -8.85 13.32
C LYS A 173 -10.94 -7.44 12.75
N LEU A 174 -10.87 -6.42 13.60
CA LEU A 174 -10.85 -5.01 13.17
C LEU A 174 -9.66 -4.74 12.26
N TRP A 175 -8.48 -5.23 12.61
CA TRP A 175 -7.28 -5.10 11.80
C TRP A 175 -7.42 -5.82 10.45
N ALA A 176 -7.91 -7.05 10.44
CA ALA A 176 -8.08 -7.83 9.20
C ALA A 176 -9.03 -7.17 8.19
N ILE A 177 -10.00 -6.37 8.66
CA ILE A 177 -10.92 -5.59 7.80
C ILE A 177 -10.44 -4.15 7.56
N GLY A 178 -9.29 -3.74 8.11
CA GLY A 178 -8.72 -2.40 7.92
C GLY A 178 -9.29 -1.31 8.82
N GLU A 179 -10.04 -1.66 9.87
CA GLU A 179 -10.58 -0.73 10.86
C GLU A 179 -9.61 -0.47 12.03
N ALA A 180 -8.54 -1.27 12.14
CA ALA A 180 -7.40 -1.02 13.02
C ALA A 180 -6.10 -1.04 12.22
N THR A 181 -5.14 -0.23 12.64
CA THR A 181 -3.83 -0.07 12.01
C THR A 181 -2.84 -1.14 12.47
N ASP A 182 -1.77 -1.35 11.70
CA ASP A 182 -0.68 -2.27 12.05
C ASP A 182 -0.09 -1.90 13.41
N ALA A 183 0.17 -0.61 13.63
CA ALA A 183 0.67 -0.09 14.91
C ALA A 183 -0.26 -0.43 16.08
N GLU A 184 -1.58 -0.25 15.94
CA GLU A 184 -2.54 -0.60 17.00
C GLU A 184 -2.55 -2.10 17.32
N LEU A 185 -2.43 -2.97 16.31
CA LEU A 185 -2.33 -4.41 16.52
C LEU A 185 -1.06 -4.76 17.31
N ILE A 186 0.09 -4.22 16.90
CA ILE A 186 1.38 -4.49 17.53
C ILE A 186 1.44 -3.91 18.94
N ASP A 187 0.96 -2.69 19.14
CA ASP A 187 0.91 -2.03 20.45
C ASP A 187 0.10 -2.86 21.47
N VAL A 188 -1.01 -3.45 21.06
CA VAL A 188 -1.80 -4.32 21.94
C VAL A 188 -1.06 -5.62 22.24
N ILE A 189 -0.39 -6.25 21.27
CA ILE A 189 0.42 -7.45 21.54
C ILE A 189 1.51 -7.12 22.57
N ASN A 190 2.23 -6.02 22.38
CA ASN A 190 3.27 -5.56 23.31
C ASN A 190 2.70 -5.20 24.69
N TYR A 191 1.52 -4.59 24.74
CA TYR A 191 0.82 -4.33 25.99
C TYR A 191 0.51 -5.63 26.74
N LEU A 192 0.01 -6.66 26.04
CA LEU A 192 -0.27 -7.96 26.66
C LEU A 192 1.02 -8.60 27.19
N ALA A 193 2.11 -8.53 26.42
CA ALA A 193 3.41 -9.05 26.82
C ALA A 193 3.91 -8.37 28.09
N LYS A 194 3.84 -7.03 28.11
CA LYS A 194 4.29 -6.19 29.23
C LYS A 194 3.48 -6.40 30.52
N GLU A 195 2.19 -6.68 30.40
CA GLU A 195 1.30 -6.89 31.54
C GLU A 195 1.20 -8.38 31.96
N ASP A 196 2.12 -9.23 31.48
CA ASP A 196 2.15 -10.68 31.73
C ASP A 196 0.82 -11.40 31.37
N LEU A 197 0.13 -10.89 30.35
CA LEU A 197 -1.16 -11.43 29.87
C LEU A 197 -0.98 -12.46 28.75
N ILE A 198 0.22 -12.57 28.18
CA ILE A 198 0.60 -13.64 27.26
C ILE A 198 1.17 -14.77 28.11
N ILE A 199 0.41 -15.84 28.27
CA ILE A 199 0.79 -16.95 29.15
C ILE A 199 1.62 -17.94 28.33
N PRO A 200 2.90 -18.17 28.68
CA PRO A 200 3.69 -19.20 28.03
C PRO A 200 3.11 -20.57 28.37
N GLY A 201 3.11 -21.45 27.38
CA GLY A 201 2.91 -22.86 27.62
C GLY A 201 3.88 -23.36 28.67
N GLN A 202 3.37 -24.07 29.68
CA GLN A 202 4.24 -24.76 30.64
C GLN A 202 5.15 -25.69 29.84
N SER A 203 6.46 -25.40 29.80
CA SER A 203 7.41 -26.46 29.48
C SER A 203 7.14 -27.54 30.51
N LEU A 204 6.78 -28.75 30.07
CA LEU A 204 6.86 -29.92 30.93
C LEU A 204 8.33 -30.09 31.29
N GLU A 205 8.80 -29.34 32.30
CA GLU A 205 9.96 -29.72 33.06
C GLU A 205 9.57 -31.06 33.67
N THR A 206 10.01 -32.12 32.99
CA THR A 206 10.01 -33.48 33.51
C THR A 206 11.01 -33.49 34.66
N GLY A 207 10.55 -32.97 35.80
CA GLY A 207 11.21 -33.07 37.08
C GLY A 207 11.01 -34.47 37.64
N ALA A 208 12.14 -35.12 37.89
CA ALA A 208 12.38 -36.36 38.67
C ALA A 208 12.17 -37.71 37.95
#